data_AF-A0A8F1MCJ5-F1
#
_entry.id   AF-A0A8F1MCJ5-F1
#
_cell.length_a   1.000
_cell.length_b   1.000
_cell.length_c   1.000
_cell.angle_alpha   90.00
_cell.angle_beta   90.00
_cell.angle_gamma   90.00
#
_symmetry.space_group_name_H-M   'P 1'
#
loop_
_entity.id
_entity.type
_entity.pdbx_description
1 polymer ?
#
loop_
_entity_poly.entity_id
_entity_poly.type
_entity_poly.pdbx_seq_one_letter_code
_entity_poly.pdbx_strand_id
1 'polypeptide(L)'
;MNDIKDLETEIAVSGLIKNNAQRQQHSEFAEQLINSKELREKAGGNVFKDANGNLIGANAALASAIATSRSEYAKSVDEARQIMKHYKLSSEQRQKIALGNSVTLSDGTVLDRNNIFVREAAIEEQIKYGTAAEVAELLSELPPEFYSSAASALAESGVKNKASFMGGKLIDDMLKGAINNRGDLMNYFAEWLQGGKYKPETLASTDADAVKLLIEAVNTTSVITDKKRQDIKNVINTILTDKRLSANATDAAKEQFEIFRNML
;
A
#
# COMPACT_ATOMS: atom_id res chain seq x y z
N MET A 1 -3.27 2.47 48.76
CA MET A 1 -2.50 2.41 47.50
C MET A 1 -1.27 3.25 47.74
N ASN A 2 -0.07 2.73 47.42
CA ASN A 2 1.21 3.24 47.91
C ASN A 2 1.66 4.47 47.10
N ASP A 3 1.83 5.63 47.75
CA ASP A 3 2.25 6.90 47.13
C ASP A 3 3.50 6.79 46.23
N ILE A 4 4.41 5.85 46.51
CA ILE A 4 5.60 5.57 45.67
C ILE A 4 5.21 5.00 44.29
N LYS A 5 4.23 4.10 44.22
CA LYS A 5 3.75 3.51 42.96
C LYS A 5 3.02 4.56 42.11
N ASP A 6 2.38 5.52 42.77
CA ASP A 6 1.71 6.65 42.12
C ASP A 6 2.74 7.64 41.55
N LEU A 7 3.83 7.93 42.28
CA LEU A 7 4.92 8.79 41.78
C LEU A 7 5.70 8.17 40.60
N GLU A 8 6.00 6.87 40.66
CA GLU A 8 6.62 6.15 39.53
C GLU A 8 5.75 6.21 38.28
N THR A 9 4.43 6.07 38.45
CA THR A 9 3.45 6.18 37.36
C THR A 9 3.44 7.60 36.80
N GLU A 10 3.44 8.62 37.64
CA GLU A 10 3.44 10.03 37.23
C GLU A 10 4.70 10.40 36.44
N ILE A 11 5.88 9.93 36.86
CA ILE A 11 7.15 10.14 36.15
C ILE A 11 7.10 9.46 34.77
N ALA A 12 6.60 8.22 34.70
CA ALA A 12 6.49 7.50 33.43
C ALA A 12 5.54 8.20 32.45
N VAL A 13 4.36 8.62 32.93
CA VAL A 13 3.38 9.36 32.13
C VAL A 13 3.96 10.70 31.65
N SER A 14 4.61 11.45 32.53
CA SER A 14 5.25 12.73 32.18
C SER A 14 6.36 12.55 31.14
N GLY A 15 7.14 11.46 31.24
CA GLY A 15 8.15 11.09 30.26
C GLY A 15 7.56 10.84 28.86
N LEU A 16 6.44 10.10 28.80
CA LEU A 16 5.72 9.85 27.54
C LEU A 16 5.15 11.13 26.93
N ILE A 17 4.51 11.98 27.75
CA ILE A 17 3.97 13.27 27.30
C ILE A 17 5.10 14.14 26.72
N LYS A 18 6.23 14.24 27.42
CA LYS A 18 7.39 15.00 26.94
C LYS A 18 7.89 14.48 25.60
N ASN A 19 8.01 13.16 25.43
CA ASN A 19 8.48 12.56 24.19
C ASN A 19 7.52 12.89 23.02
N ASN A 20 6.23 12.70 23.22
CA ASN A 20 5.21 13.00 22.22
C ASN A 20 5.18 14.48 21.85
N ALA A 21 5.29 15.38 22.84
CA ALA A 21 5.35 16.81 22.62
C ALA A 21 6.58 17.23 21.80
N GLN A 22 7.76 16.63 22.07
CA GLN A 22 8.96 16.89 21.28
C GLN A 22 8.81 16.45 19.82
N ARG A 23 8.21 15.28 19.59
CA ARG A 23 7.94 14.79 18.23
C ARG A 23 6.98 15.71 17.47
N GLN A 24 5.91 16.14 18.13
CA GLN A 24 4.96 17.10 17.55
C GLN A 24 5.68 18.41 17.17
N GLN A 25 6.48 18.98 18.08
CA GLN A 25 7.24 20.20 17.80
C GLN A 25 8.21 20.04 16.62
N HIS A 26 8.91 18.91 16.53
CA HIS A 26 9.79 18.62 15.39
C HIS A 26 9.01 18.55 14.07
N SER A 27 7.85 17.90 14.07
CA SER A 27 6.98 17.79 12.89
C SER A 27 6.46 19.15 12.44
N GLU A 28 5.91 19.94 13.38
CA GLU A 28 5.36 21.28 13.10
C GLU A 28 6.44 22.23 12.58
N PHE A 29 7.63 22.22 13.20
CA PHE A 29 8.73 23.06 12.76
C PHE A 29 9.28 22.64 11.39
N ALA A 30 9.36 21.33 11.13
CA ALA A 30 9.73 20.81 9.82
C ALA A 30 8.72 21.24 8.74
N GLU A 31 7.42 21.18 9.02
CA GLU A 31 6.37 21.63 8.10
C GLU A 31 6.46 23.14 7.82
N GLN A 32 6.70 23.95 8.84
CA GLN A 32 6.95 25.39 8.67
C GLN A 32 8.17 25.66 7.77
N LEU A 33 9.26 24.92 7.94
CA LEU A 33 10.44 25.01 7.08
C LEU A 33 10.15 24.56 5.64
N ILE A 34 9.34 23.54 5.42
CA ILE A 34 8.95 23.09 4.08
C ILE A 34 8.10 24.16 3.37
N ASN A 35 7.26 24.88 4.10
CA ASN A 35 6.32 25.84 3.54
C ASN A 35 6.83 27.30 3.49
N SER A 36 7.92 27.65 4.18
CA SER A 36 8.45 29.02 4.20
C SER A 36 9.89 29.12 3.69
N LYS A 37 10.06 29.81 2.56
CA LYS A 37 11.39 30.13 2.00
C LYS A 37 12.24 30.95 2.97
N GLU A 38 11.65 31.96 3.61
CA GLU A 38 12.34 32.84 4.56
C GLU A 38 12.87 32.06 5.77
N LEU A 39 12.05 31.15 6.34
CA LEU A 39 12.49 30.32 7.45
C LEU A 39 13.64 29.38 7.03
N ARG A 40 13.63 28.86 5.79
CA ARG A 40 14.74 28.05 5.27
C ARG A 40 16.03 28.84 5.11
N GLU A 41 15.94 30.07 4.62
CA GLU A 41 17.12 30.94 4.49
C GLU A 41 17.69 31.28 5.87
N LYS A 42 16.82 31.56 6.85
CA LYS A 42 17.23 31.80 8.24
C LYS A 42 17.85 30.56 8.90
N ALA A 43 17.22 29.40 8.76
CA ALA A 43 17.69 28.13 9.35
C ALA A 43 18.94 27.60 8.65
N GLY A 44 19.05 27.79 7.34
CA GLY A 44 20.19 27.40 6.54
C GLY A 44 21.44 28.25 6.79
N GLY A 45 21.25 29.48 7.27
CA GLY A 45 22.33 30.41 7.60
C GLY A 45 23.31 30.66 6.45
N ASN A 46 24.49 31.17 6.78
CA ASN A 46 25.56 31.45 5.82
C ASN A 46 26.62 30.33 5.73
N VAL A 47 26.28 29.10 6.16
CA VAL A 47 27.25 28.03 6.42
C VAL A 47 27.57 27.16 5.20
N PHE A 48 26.61 26.91 4.30
CA PHE A 48 26.87 26.10 3.10
C PHE A 48 26.94 26.97 1.84
N LYS A 49 28.05 26.84 1.11
CA LYS A 49 28.28 27.50 -0.18
C LYS A 49 28.64 26.48 -1.26
N ASP A 50 28.19 26.72 -2.50
CA ASP A 50 28.64 25.95 -3.66
C ASP A 50 30.06 26.38 -4.10
N ALA A 51 30.59 25.74 -5.15
CA ALA A 51 31.92 26.03 -5.70
C ALA A 51 32.06 27.47 -6.25
N ASN A 52 30.94 28.15 -6.52
CA ASN A 52 30.90 29.55 -6.98
C ASN A 52 30.67 30.53 -5.82
N GLY A 53 30.56 30.04 -4.58
CA GLY A 53 30.32 30.84 -3.38
C GLY A 53 28.85 31.16 -3.10
N ASN A 54 27.89 30.60 -3.85
CA ASN A 54 26.46 30.83 -3.64
C ASN A 54 25.95 30.07 -2.42
N LEU A 55 25.08 30.69 -1.62
CA LEU A 55 24.47 30.06 -0.46
C LEU A 55 23.54 28.91 -0.86
N ILE A 56 23.82 27.70 -0.38
CA ILE A 56 22.98 26.50 -0.55
C ILE A 56 22.37 26.03 0.79
N GLY A 57 22.60 26.77 1.87
CA GLY A 57 22.10 26.43 3.22
C GLY A 57 20.58 26.27 3.28
N ALA A 58 19.83 27.04 2.50
CA ALA A 58 18.38 26.91 2.42
C ALA A 58 17.93 25.54 1.86
N ASN A 59 18.68 24.96 0.92
CA ASN A 59 18.40 23.61 0.40
C ASN A 59 18.74 22.53 1.43
N ALA A 60 19.84 22.70 2.17
CA ALA A 60 20.19 21.80 3.27
C ALA A 60 19.14 21.84 4.40
N ALA A 61 18.62 23.03 4.72
CA ALA A 61 17.53 23.21 5.66
C ALA A 61 16.23 22.55 5.17
N LEU A 62 15.88 22.70 3.89
CA LEU A 62 14.74 22.01 3.29
C LEU A 62 14.88 20.48 3.37
N ALA A 63 16.03 19.95 2.97
CA ALA A 63 16.30 18.51 3.00
C ALA A 63 16.20 17.95 4.43
N SER A 64 16.74 18.68 5.41
CA SER A 64 16.67 18.30 6.83
C SER A 64 15.22 18.33 7.35
N ALA A 65 14.44 19.33 6.96
CA ALA A 65 13.03 19.43 7.32
C ALA A 65 12.21 18.27 6.72
N ILE A 66 12.39 17.97 5.42
CA ILE A 66 11.74 16.82 4.76
C ILE A 66 12.13 15.51 5.44
N ALA A 67 13.42 15.29 5.72
CA ALA A 67 13.89 14.09 6.40
C ALA A 67 13.28 13.95 7.81
N THR A 68 13.20 15.04 8.56
CA THR A 68 12.60 15.07 9.91
C THR A 68 11.11 14.74 9.85
N SER A 69 10.34 15.43 8.98
CA SER A 69 8.91 15.19 8.81
C SER A 69 8.64 13.73 8.42
N ARG A 70 9.36 13.20 7.42
CA ARG A 70 9.21 11.80 6.99
C ARG A 70 9.58 10.80 8.08
N SER A 71 10.65 11.07 8.84
CA SER A 71 11.09 10.19 9.93
C SER A 71 10.07 10.14 11.07
N GLU A 72 9.56 11.29 11.51
CA GLU A 72 8.54 11.33 12.57
C GLU A 72 7.22 10.71 12.14
N TYR A 73 6.82 10.92 10.88
CA TYR A 73 5.66 10.27 10.28
C TYR A 73 5.80 8.75 10.26
N ALA A 74 6.93 8.24 9.74
CA ALA A 74 7.20 6.81 9.67
C ALA A 74 7.20 6.15 11.05
N LYS A 75 7.78 6.81 12.08
CA LYS A 75 7.71 6.33 13.47
C LYS A 75 6.27 6.18 13.96
N SER A 76 5.40 7.15 13.67
CA SER A 76 3.98 7.08 14.08
C SER A 76 3.24 5.93 13.37
N VAL A 77 3.52 5.69 12.09
CA VAL A 77 2.97 4.54 11.34
C VAL A 77 3.49 3.23 11.94
N ASP A 78 4.79 3.15 12.25
CA ASP A 78 5.40 1.97 12.86
C ASP A 78 4.81 1.65 14.24
N GLU A 79 4.59 2.65 15.08
CA GLU A 79 3.93 2.53 16.39
C GLU A 79 2.48 2.06 16.23
N ALA A 80 1.72 2.64 15.29
CA ALA A 80 0.37 2.20 14.97
C ALA A 80 0.35 0.73 14.51
N ARG A 81 1.35 0.30 13.73
CA ARG A 81 1.52 -1.10 13.33
C ARG A 81 1.79 -2.02 14.53
N GLN A 82 2.50 -1.56 15.56
CA GLN A 82 2.69 -2.35 16.79
C GLN A 82 1.38 -2.58 17.53
N ILE A 83 0.47 -1.62 17.54
CA ILE A 83 -0.88 -1.81 18.10
C ILE A 83 -1.58 -2.95 17.36
N MET A 84 -1.56 -2.95 16.03
CA MET A 84 -2.20 -4.01 15.24
C MET A 84 -1.64 -5.40 15.53
N LYS A 85 -0.31 -5.49 15.68
CA LYS A 85 0.38 -6.75 16.02
C LYS A 85 0.06 -7.21 17.44
N HIS A 86 0.05 -6.29 18.40
CA HIS A 86 -0.28 -6.59 19.79
C HIS A 86 -1.69 -7.18 19.92
N TYR A 87 -2.68 -6.54 19.29
CA TYR A 87 -4.08 -6.98 19.28
C TYR A 87 -4.38 -8.06 18.24
N LYS A 88 -3.37 -8.49 17.46
CA LYS A 88 -3.49 -9.55 16.44
C LYS A 88 -4.64 -9.32 15.47
N LEU A 89 -4.75 -8.11 14.92
CA LEU A 89 -5.87 -7.75 14.05
C LEU A 89 -5.98 -8.71 12.87
N SER A 90 -7.21 -9.17 12.62
CA SER A 90 -7.55 -10.03 11.48
C SER A 90 -7.42 -9.27 10.14
N SER A 91 -7.41 -10.01 9.03
CA SER A 91 -7.47 -9.40 7.69
C SER A 91 -8.69 -8.49 7.54
N GLU A 92 -9.85 -8.95 8.01
CA GLU A 92 -11.10 -8.17 7.97
C GLU A 92 -11.00 -6.86 8.78
N GLN A 93 -10.40 -6.90 9.97
CA GLN A 93 -10.20 -5.69 10.78
C GLN A 93 -9.24 -4.71 10.11
N ARG A 94 -8.13 -5.19 9.54
CA ARG A 94 -7.19 -4.33 8.80
C ARG A 94 -7.83 -3.76 7.54
N GLN A 95 -8.56 -4.55 6.77
CA GLN A 95 -9.31 -4.10 5.59
C GLN A 95 -10.29 -2.98 5.96
N LYS A 96 -11.08 -3.16 7.02
CA LYS A 96 -12.01 -2.13 7.51
C LYS A 96 -11.31 -0.82 7.84
N ILE A 97 -10.18 -0.88 8.56
CA ILE A 97 -9.39 0.31 8.91
C ILE A 97 -8.81 0.97 7.66
N ALA A 98 -8.23 0.19 6.76
CA ALA A 98 -7.62 0.69 5.52
C ALA A 98 -8.66 1.43 4.64
N LEU A 99 -9.88 0.90 4.57
CA LEU A 99 -11.05 1.50 3.91
C LEU A 99 -11.68 2.67 4.68
N GLY A 100 -11.07 3.12 5.78
CA GLY A 100 -11.48 4.34 6.50
C GLY A 100 -12.59 4.12 7.54
N ASN A 101 -12.71 2.92 8.11
CA ASN A 101 -13.64 2.62 9.19
C ASN A 101 -12.92 2.46 10.54
N SER A 102 -13.63 2.75 11.63
CA SER A 102 -13.11 2.48 12.97
C SER A 102 -13.31 1.02 13.36
N VAL A 103 -12.40 0.50 14.19
CA VAL A 103 -12.49 -0.85 14.75
C VAL A 103 -12.35 -0.78 16.27
N THR A 104 -13.23 -1.47 16.99
CA THR A 104 -13.12 -1.65 18.44
C THR A 104 -12.27 -2.89 18.75
N LEU A 105 -11.26 -2.71 19.58
CA LEU A 105 -10.35 -3.74 20.05
C LEU A 105 -10.98 -4.57 21.17
N SER A 106 -10.35 -5.69 21.53
CA SER A 106 -10.87 -6.62 22.53
C SER A 106 -10.98 -6.02 23.94
N ASP A 107 -10.22 -4.97 24.24
CA ASP A 107 -10.23 -4.24 25.51
C ASP A 107 -11.21 -3.05 25.52
N GLY A 108 -11.94 -2.82 24.42
CA GLY A 108 -12.84 -1.68 24.25
C GLY A 108 -12.19 -0.43 23.67
N THR A 109 -10.87 -0.42 23.46
CA THR A 109 -10.17 0.69 22.80
C THR A 109 -10.65 0.82 21.35
N VAL A 110 -10.92 2.04 20.89
CA VAL A 110 -11.36 2.30 19.51
C VAL A 110 -10.18 2.81 18.68
N LEU A 111 -9.84 2.08 17.62
CA LEU A 111 -8.98 2.58 16.55
C LEU A 111 -9.80 3.48 15.64
N ASP A 112 -9.61 4.79 15.77
CA ASP A 112 -10.36 5.81 15.04
C ASP A 112 -9.96 5.87 13.56
N ARG A 113 -10.96 5.87 12.67
CA ARG A 113 -10.82 6.15 11.23
C ARG A 113 -10.06 7.43 10.89
N ASN A 114 -10.10 8.43 11.77
CA ASN A 114 -9.46 9.73 11.53
C ASN A 114 -7.96 9.70 11.89
N ASN A 115 -7.47 8.63 12.52
CA ASN A 115 -6.05 8.48 12.77
C ASN A 115 -5.34 8.01 11.50
N ILE A 116 -4.70 8.95 10.81
CA ILE A 116 -4.01 8.70 9.53
C ILE A 116 -2.91 7.64 9.66
N PHE A 117 -2.18 7.60 10.77
CA PHE A 117 -1.10 6.64 10.99
C PHE A 117 -1.62 5.21 11.15
N VAL A 118 -2.76 5.06 11.85
CA VAL A 118 -3.46 3.77 11.97
C VAL A 118 -4.02 3.34 10.63
N ARG A 119 -4.58 4.26 9.84
CA ARG A 119 -5.08 3.95 8.51
C ARG A 119 -3.95 3.51 7.57
N GLU A 120 -2.84 4.24 7.54
CA GLU A 120 -1.70 3.91 6.70
C GLU A 120 -1.04 2.60 7.08
N ALA A 121 -0.83 2.34 8.38
CA ALA A 121 -0.32 1.06 8.84
C ALA A 121 -1.23 -0.11 8.41
N ALA A 122 -2.55 0.10 8.39
CA ALA A 122 -3.51 -0.92 7.97
C ALA A 122 -3.41 -1.16 6.46
N ILE A 123 -3.29 -0.10 5.66
CA ILE A 123 -3.09 -0.17 4.21
C ILE A 123 -1.84 -0.99 3.88
N GLU A 124 -0.70 -0.65 4.50
CA GLU A 124 0.56 -1.33 4.24
C GLU A 124 0.51 -2.82 4.61
N GLU A 125 0.03 -3.14 5.82
CA GLU A 125 -0.08 -4.53 6.28
C GLU A 125 -1.08 -5.33 5.44
N GLN A 126 -2.17 -4.70 5.02
CA GLN A 126 -3.20 -5.35 4.22
C GLN A 126 -2.73 -5.63 2.79
N ILE A 127 -1.99 -4.72 2.16
CA ILE A 127 -1.37 -4.97 0.86
C ILE A 127 -0.29 -6.05 0.96
N LYS A 128 0.47 -6.06 2.07
CA LYS A 128 1.56 -7.01 2.29
C LYS A 128 1.07 -8.45 2.48
N TYR A 129 -0.02 -8.64 3.23
CA TYR A 129 -0.47 -9.97 3.65
C TYR A 129 -1.83 -10.40 3.09
N GLY A 130 -2.63 -9.48 2.53
CA GLY A 130 -3.96 -9.76 2.02
C GLY A 130 -3.99 -10.64 0.77
N THR A 131 -5.18 -11.11 0.43
CA THR A 131 -5.46 -11.80 -0.83
C THR A 131 -5.40 -10.83 -2.01
N ALA A 132 -5.27 -11.34 -3.23
CA ALA A 132 -5.31 -10.48 -4.42
C ALA A 132 -6.63 -9.70 -4.50
N ALA A 133 -7.75 -10.31 -4.09
CA ALA A 133 -9.06 -9.66 -4.05
C ALA A 133 -9.13 -8.52 -3.03
N GLU A 134 -8.66 -8.73 -1.79
CA GLU A 134 -8.63 -7.69 -0.74
C GLU A 134 -7.73 -6.52 -1.16
N VAL A 135 -6.57 -6.80 -1.74
CA VAL A 135 -5.68 -5.76 -2.28
C VAL A 135 -6.39 -5.00 -3.40
N ALA A 136 -7.02 -5.70 -4.36
CA ALA A 136 -7.71 -5.05 -5.47
C ALA A 136 -8.90 -4.20 -5.02
N GLU A 137 -9.68 -4.63 -4.04
CA GLU A 137 -10.72 -3.82 -3.40
C GLU A 137 -10.11 -2.55 -2.80
N LEU A 138 -9.07 -2.70 -1.98
CA LEU A 138 -8.40 -1.57 -1.34
C LEU A 138 -7.89 -0.56 -2.39
N LEU A 139 -7.15 -1.02 -3.40
CA LEU A 139 -6.65 -0.16 -4.47
C LEU A 139 -7.75 0.57 -5.26
N SER A 140 -8.99 0.05 -5.24
CA SER A 140 -10.13 0.67 -5.92
C SER A 140 -10.79 1.79 -5.09
N GLU A 141 -10.49 1.89 -3.80
CA GLU A 141 -11.16 2.83 -2.88
C GLU A 141 -10.18 3.77 -2.16
N LEU A 142 -8.88 3.59 -2.37
CA LEU A 142 -7.87 4.41 -1.72
C LEU A 142 -7.97 5.88 -2.13
N PRO A 143 -7.95 6.80 -1.17
CA PRO A 143 -7.73 8.21 -1.45
C PRO A 143 -6.31 8.50 -1.99
N PRO A 144 -6.14 9.57 -2.79
CA PRO A 144 -4.85 9.91 -3.41
C PRO A 144 -3.68 10.09 -2.43
N GLU A 145 -3.95 10.57 -1.21
CA GLU A 145 -2.93 10.77 -0.18
C GLU A 145 -2.22 9.47 0.23
N PHE A 146 -2.83 8.30 0.01
CA PHE A 146 -2.26 6.99 0.34
C PHE A 146 -1.63 6.27 -0.85
N TYR A 147 -1.66 6.84 -2.06
CA TYR A 147 -1.14 6.17 -3.26
C TYR A 147 0.35 5.85 -3.14
N SER A 148 1.15 6.73 -2.51
CA SER A 148 2.58 6.49 -2.33
C SER A 148 2.85 5.31 -1.38
N SER A 149 2.11 5.23 -0.28
CA SER A 149 2.24 4.16 0.72
C SER A 149 1.75 2.83 0.14
N ALA A 150 0.61 2.84 -0.57
CA ALA A 150 0.08 1.67 -1.22
C ALA A 150 0.97 1.14 -2.36
N ALA A 151 1.52 2.04 -3.18
CA ALA A 151 2.50 1.70 -4.20
C ALA A 151 3.77 1.06 -3.62
N SER A 152 4.29 1.62 -2.52
CA SER A 152 5.47 1.10 -1.82
C SER A 152 5.18 -0.27 -1.21
N ALA A 153 4.06 -0.40 -0.50
CA ALA A 153 3.62 -1.68 0.07
C ALA A 153 3.40 -2.73 -1.01
N LEU A 154 2.83 -2.37 -2.17
CA LEU A 154 2.63 -3.26 -3.29
C LEU A 154 3.97 -3.74 -3.88
N ALA A 155 4.95 -2.85 -4.00
CA ALA A 155 6.30 -3.17 -4.47
C ALA A 155 7.03 -4.15 -3.54
N GLU A 156 6.84 -4.00 -2.22
CA GLU A 156 7.39 -4.86 -1.18
C GLU A 156 6.60 -6.15 -0.96
N SER A 157 5.34 -6.19 -1.40
CA SER A 157 4.45 -7.34 -1.22
C SER A 157 4.86 -8.54 -2.08
N GLY A 158 4.41 -9.72 -1.64
CA GLY A 158 4.47 -10.95 -2.44
C GLY A 158 3.33 -11.08 -3.46
N VAL A 159 2.41 -10.11 -3.58
CA VAL A 159 1.18 -10.29 -4.38
C VAL A 159 1.47 -10.55 -5.84
N LYS A 160 2.52 -9.93 -6.41
CA LYS A 160 2.94 -10.13 -7.80
C LYS A 160 3.30 -11.59 -8.13
N ASN A 161 3.71 -12.38 -7.13
CA ASN A 161 4.07 -13.78 -7.33
C ASN A 161 2.83 -14.67 -7.56
N LYS A 162 1.67 -14.23 -7.03
CA LYS A 162 0.36 -14.88 -7.16
C LYS A 162 -0.62 -14.12 -8.07
N ALA A 163 -0.26 -12.92 -8.51
CA ALA A 163 -1.03 -12.05 -9.40
C ALA A 163 -0.06 -11.18 -10.22
N SER A 164 0.54 -11.75 -11.27
CA SER A 164 1.63 -11.09 -12.03
C SER A 164 1.25 -9.74 -12.65
N PHE A 165 -0.05 -9.50 -12.86
CA PHE A 165 -0.60 -8.23 -13.33
C PHE A 165 -0.58 -7.13 -12.26
N MET A 166 -0.51 -7.48 -10.98
CA MET A 166 -0.39 -6.54 -9.85
C MET A 166 1.09 -6.20 -9.57
N GLY A 167 1.81 -5.78 -10.60
CA GLY A 167 3.25 -5.54 -10.59
C GLY A 167 3.65 -4.09 -10.90
N GLY A 168 4.84 -3.89 -11.46
CA GLY A 168 5.45 -2.57 -11.66
C GLY A 168 4.60 -1.55 -12.43
N LYS A 169 3.91 -1.95 -13.51
CA LYS A 169 3.05 -1.03 -14.25
C LYS A 169 1.87 -0.53 -13.39
N LEU A 170 1.25 -1.41 -12.59
CA LEU A 170 0.17 -1.00 -11.67
C LEU A 170 0.68 0.01 -10.65
N ILE A 171 1.87 -0.24 -10.09
CA ILE A 171 2.55 0.67 -9.15
C ILE A 171 2.75 2.05 -9.79
N ASP A 172 3.28 2.09 -11.02
CA ASP A 172 3.50 3.35 -11.75
C ASP A 172 2.19 4.09 -12.04
N ASP A 173 1.14 3.35 -12.42
CA ASP A 173 -0.16 3.93 -12.75
C ASP A 173 -0.89 4.45 -11.50
N MET A 174 -0.75 3.77 -10.36
CA MET A 174 -1.22 4.27 -9.07
C MET A 174 -0.50 5.57 -8.67
N LEU A 175 0.83 5.62 -8.79
CA LEU A 175 1.61 6.83 -8.46
C LEU A 175 1.25 8.03 -9.34
N LYS A 176 0.77 7.78 -10.57
CA LYS A 176 0.26 8.82 -11.48
C LYS A 176 -1.20 9.20 -11.23
N GLY A 177 -1.89 8.52 -10.31
CA GLY A 177 -3.31 8.70 -10.07
C GLY A 177 -4.18 8.23 -11.24
N ALA A 178 -3.75 7.21 -11.98
CA ALA A 178 -4.51 6.60 -13.07
C ALA A 178 -5.47 5.50 -12.60
N ILE A 179 -5.34 5.04 -11.35
CA ILE A 179 -6.21 4.06 -10.71
C ILE A 179 -6.94 4.75 -9.56
N ASN A 180 -8.20 5.14 -9.77
CA ASN A 180 -8.98 5.85 -8.74
C ASN A 180 -10.27 5.14 -8.35
N ASN A 181 -10.63 4.08 -9.07
CA ASN A 181 -11.84 3.31 -8.85
C ASN A 181 -11.71 1.89 -9.40
N ARG A 182 -12.72 1.06 -9.13
CA ARG A 182 -12.76 -0.33 -9.61
C ARG A 182 -12.72 -0.44 -11.14
N GLY A 183 -13.36 0.48 -11.86
CA GLY A 183 -13.37 0.51 -13.32
C GLY A 183 -11.97 0.75 -13.90
N ASP A 184 -11.23 1.72 -13.36
CA ASP A 184 -9.84 1.99 -13.74
C ASP A 184 -8.96 0.74 -13.51
N LEU A 185 -9.13 0.08 -12.37
CA LEU A 185 -8.39 -1.14 -12.04
C LEU A 185 -8.72 -2.30 -12.98
N MET A 186 -10.00 -2.53 -13.29
CA MET A 186 -10.42 -3.56 -14.24
C MET A 186 -9.93 -3.26 -15.66
N ASN A 187 -9.97 -1.99 -16.08
CA ASN A 187 -9.39 -1.57 -17.36
C ASN A 187 -7.90 -1.86 -17.41
N TYR A 188 -7.15 -1.55 -16.34
CA TYR A 188 -5.72 -1.88 -16.26
C TYR A 188 -5.46 -3.39 -16.37
N PHE A 189 -6.25 -4.25 -15.69
CA PHE A 189 -6.09 -5.70 -15.81
C PHE A 189 -6.43 -6.20 -17.23
N ALA A 190 -7.47 -5.65 -17.85
CA ALA A 190 -7.83 -5.97 -19.22
C ALA A 190 -6.78 -5.51 -20.24
N GLU A 191 -6.17 -4.34 -20.06
CA GLU A 191 -5.04 -3.85 -20.87
C GLU A 191 -3.81 -4.74 -20.71
N TRP A 192 -3.55 -5.23 -19.50
CA TRP A 192 -2.46 -6.17 -19.25
C TRP A 192 -2.67 -7.49 -20.02
N LEU A 193 -3.90 -8.02 -20.04
CA LEU A 193 -4.28 -9.17 -20.87
C LEU A 193 -4.19 -8.86 -22.37
N GLN A 194 -4.68 -7.69 -22.79
CA GLN A 194 -4.65 -7.25 -24.18
C GLN A 194 -3.21 -7.08 -24.69
N GLY A 195 -2.28 -6.62 -23.85
CA GLY A 195 -0.87 -6.49 -24.18
C GLY A 195 -0.17 -7.83 -24.42
N GLY A 196 -0.72 -8.96 -23.96
CA GLY A 196 -0.19 -10.30 -24.23
C GLY A 196 1.20 -10.57 -23.66
N LYS A 197 1.63 -9.82 -22.64
CA LYS A 197 2.99 -9.93 -22.07
C LYS A 197 3.17 -11.11 -21.10
N TYR A 198 2.16 -11.95 -20.94
CA TYR A 198 2.18 -13.11 -20.06
C TYR A 198 2.50 -14.40 -20.83
N LYS A 199 3.32 -15.25 -20.23
CA LYS A 199 3.56 -16.62 -20.70
C LYS A 199 2.71 -17.59 -19.88
N PRO A 200 2.40 -18.80 -20.40
CA PRO A 200 1.70 -19.84 -19.63
C PRO A 200 2.35 -20.09 -18.26
N GLU A 201 3.69 -20.08 -18.17
CA GLU A 201 4.43 -20.26 -16.92
C GLU A 201 4.11 -19.19 -15.87
N THR A 202 4.00 -17.93 -16.30
CA THR A 202 3.74 -16.79 -15.41
C THR A 202 2.28 -16.77 -14.97
N LEU A 203 1.36 -17.17 -15.85
CA LEU A 203 -0.06 -17.17 -15.53
C LEU A 203 -0.43 -18.41 -14.68
N ALA A 204 0.27 -19.55 -14.84
CA ALA A 204 0.01 -20.78 -14.10
C ALA A 204 0.12 -20.64 -12.57
N SER A 205 0.97 -19.74 -12.06
CA SER A 205 1.12 -19.49 -10.61
C SER A 205 0.09 -18.50 -10.04
N THR A 206 -0.87 -18.07 -10.85
CA THR A 206 -1.91 -17.12 -10.42
C THR A 206 -2.87 -17.79 -9.45
N ASP A 207 -3.14 -17.16 -8.31
CA ASP A 207 -4.09 -17.70 -7.33
C ASP A 207 -5.55 -17.57 -7.81
N ALA A 208 -6.45 -18.31 -7.15
CA ALA A 208 -7.85 -18.36 -7.55
C ALA A 208 -8.53 -16.98 -7.52
N ASP A 209 -8.21 -16.14 -6.53
CA ASP A 209 -8.81 -14.80 -6.41
C ASP A 209 -8.31 -13.85 -7.50
N ALA A 210 -7.04 -13.95 -7.86
CA ALA A 210 -6.45 -13.20 -8.97
C ALA A 210 -7.01 -13.65 -10.33
N VAL A 211 -7.30 -14.95 -10.52
CA VAL A 211 -8.00 -15.42 -11.73
C VAL A 211 -9.42 -14.83 -11.79
N LYS A 212 -10.15 -14.74 -10.66
CA LYS A 212 -11.47 -14.07 -10.61
C LYS A 212 -11.38 -12.59 -11.00
N LEU A 213 -10.33 -11.88 -10.60
CA LEU A 213 -10.11 -10.48 -11.02
C LEU A 213 -9.90 -10.36 -12.54
N LEU A 214 -9.20 -11.32 -13.16
CA LEU A 214 -9.04 -11.36 -14.61
C LEU A 214 -10.36 -11.65 -15.32
N ILE A 215 -11.16 -12.60 -14.80
CA ILE A 215 -12.52 -12.90 -15.26
C ILE A 215 -13.39 -11.64 -15.21
N GLU A 216 -13.37 -10.92 -14.09
CA GLU A 216 -14.11 -9.67 -13.91
C GLU A 216 -13.68 -8.64 -14.94
N ALA A 217 -12.38 -8.37 -15.08
CA ALA A 217 -11.84 -7.43 -16.06
C ALA A 217 -12.27 -7.75 -17.50
N VAL A 218 -12.34 -9.04 -17.86
CA VAL A 218 -12.79 -9.49 -19.19
C VAL A 218 -14.30 -9.28 -19.41
N ASN A 219 -15.10 -9.34 -18.35
CA ASN A 219 -16.55 -9.17 -18.38
C ASN A 219 -17.00 -7.71 -18.30
N THR A 220 -16.28 -6.87 -17.57
CA THR A 220 -16.68 -5.49 -17.29
C THR A 220 -16.07 -4.48 -18.25
N THR A 221 -15.15 -4.91 -19.12
CA THR A 221 -14.44 -4.02 -20.06
C THR A 221 -14.58 -4.48 -21.51
N SER A 222 -14.43 -3.55 -22.44
CA SER A 222 -14.42 -3.79 -23.89
C SER A 222 -13.01 -3.77 -24.50
N VAL A 223 -11.96 -3.76 -23.66
CA VAL A 223 -10.56 -3.61 -24.08
C VAL A 223 -10.06 -4.84 -24.85
N ILE A 224 -10.55 -6.04 -24.50
CA ILE A 224 -10.01 -7.30 -25.04
C ILE A 224 -10.71 -7.68 -26.35
N THR A 225 -9.91 -7.71 -27.42
CA THR A 225 -10.34 -8.14 -28.76
C THR A 225 -10.70 -9.63 -28.83
N ASP A 226 -11.58 -10.02 -29.75
CA ASP A 226 -11.96 -11.44 -29.97
C ASP A 226 -10.75 -12.33 -30.25
N LYS A 227 -9.82 -11.85 -31.08
CA LYS A 227 -8.56 -12.56 -31.34
C LYS A 227 -7.79 -12.80 -30.05
N LYS A 228 -7.68 -11.78 -29.19
CA LYS A 228 -6.98 -11.93 -27.91
C LYS A 228 -7.72 -12.85 -26.95
N ARG A 229 -9.06 -12.87 -26.94
CA ARG A 229 -9.84 -13.84 -26.15
C ARG A 229 -9.46 -15.27 -26.51
N GLN A 230 -9.30 -15.58 -27.80
CA GLN A 230 -8.81 -16.89 -28.26
C GLN A 230 -7.36 -17.16 -27.83
N ASP A 231 -6.46 -16.18 -27.90
CA ASP A 231 -5.09 -16.33 -27.40
C ASP A 231 -5.06 -16.66 -25.90
N ILE A 232 -5.84 -15.94 -25.08
CA ILE A 232 -5.96 -16.21 -23.63
C ILE A 232 -6.49 -17.63 -23.41
N LYS A 233 -7.54 -18.03 -24.13
CA LYS A 233 -8.14 -19.37 -24.06
C LYS A 233 -7.10 -20.47 -24.33
N ASN A 234 -6.24 -20.28 -25.33
CA ASN A 234 -5.16 -21.21 -25.66
C ASN A 234 -4.08 -21.28 -24.58
N VAL A 235 -3.71 -20.13 -23.99
CA VAL A 235 -2.78 -20.09 -22.85
C VAL A 235 -3.36 -20.85 -21.65
N ILE A 236 -4.63 -20.62 -21.31
CA ILE A 236 -5.29 -21.31 -20.19
C ILE A 236 -5.39 -22.82 -20.46
N ASN A 237 -5.75 -23.22 -21.68
CA ASN A 237 -5.74 -24.63 -22.08
C ASN A 237 -4.35 -25.26 -21.87
N THR A 238 -3.29 -24.55 -22.25
CA THR A 238 -1.91 -25.01 -22.04
C THR A 238 -1.60 -25.20 -20.56
N ILE A 239 -2.00 -24.27 -19.70
CA ILE A 239 -1.83 -24.37 -18.23
C ILE A 239 -2.55 -25.60 -17.67
N LEU A 240 -3.80 -25.83 -18.09
CA LEU A 240 -4.64 -26.92 -17.57
C LEU A 240 -4.18 -28.30 -18.05
N THR A 241 -3.62 -28.40 -19.26
CA THR A 241 -3.26 -29.68 -19.90
C THR A 241 -1.80 -30.06 -19.76
N ASP A 242 -0.89 -29.10 -19.69
CA ASP A 242 0.53 -29.38 -19.44
C ASP A 242 0.73 -29.79 -17.99
N LYS A 243 1.24 -31.01 -17.78
CA LYS A 243 1.40 -31.59 -16.44
C LYS A 243 2.29 -30.74 -15.52
N ARG A 244 3.32 -30.08 -16.06
CA ARG A 244 4.26 -29.28 -15.27
C ARG A 244 3.64 -27.94 -14.89
N LEU A 245 2.93 -27.29 -15.81
CA LEU A 245 2.24 -26.02 -15.54
C LEU A 245 1.05 -26.22 -14.61
N SER A 246 0.24 -27.25 -14.83
CA SER A 246 -0.91 -27.59 -14.01
C SER A 246 -0.51 -27.88 -12.55
N ALA A 247 0.68 -28.45 -12.34
CA ALA A 247 1.22 -28.67 -10.98
C ALA A 247 1.57 -27.37 -10.23
N ASN A 248 1.75 -26.24 -10.94
CA ASN A 248 2.01 -24.94 -10.32
C ASN A 248 0.72 -24.20 -9.93
N ALA A 249 -0.44 -24.66 -10.40
CA ALA A 249 -1.74 -24.12 -10.03
C ALA A 249 -2.36 -24.95 -8.90
N THR A 250 -2.94 -24.28 -7.91
CA THR A 250 -3.78 -24.96 -6.90
C THR A 250 -5.07 -25.46 -7.54
N ASP A 251 -5.74 -26.43 -6.92
CA ASP A 251 -7.00 -26.96 -7.47
C ASP A 251 -8.08 -25.88 -7.57
N ALA A 252 -8.16 -24.99 -6.57
CA ALA A 252 -9.03 -23.83 -6.62
C ALA A 252 -8.70 -22.89 -7.80
N ALA A 253 -7.41 -22.68 -8.11
CA ALA A 253 -7.02 -21.87 -9.26
C ALA A 253 -7.37 -22.56 -10.58
N LYS A 254 -7.22 -23.89 -10.67
CA LYS A 254 -7.62 -24.67 -11.86
C LYS A 254 -9.11 -24.54 -12.15
N GLU A 255 -9.96 -24.64 -11.12
CA GLU A 255 -11.41 -24.42 -11.27
C GLU A 255 -11.72 -23.03 -11.84
N GLN A 256 -11.06 -21.98 -11.31
CA GLN A 256 -11.24 -20.63 -11.85
C GLN A 256 -10.70 -20.50 -13.28
N PHE A 257 -9.59 -21.15 -13.61
CA PHE A 257 -9.09 -21.19 -14.98
C PHE A 257 -10.05 -21.91 -15.94
N GLU A 258 -10.70 -22.98 -15.52
CA GLU A 258 -11.73 -23.65 -16.33
C GLU A 258 -12.92 -22.73 -16.60
N ILE A 259 -13.39 -22.02 -15.58
CA ILE A 259 -14.45 -20.99 -15.72
C ILE A 259 -13.97 -19.92 -16.71
N PHE A 260 -12.76 -19.40 -16.52
CA PHE A 260 -12.19 -18.34 -17.36
C PHE A 260 -12.04 -18.80 -18.82
N ARG A 261 -11.63 -20.04 -19.05
CA ARG A 261 -11.56 -20.59 -20.41
C ARG A 261 -12.94 -20.70 -21.07
N ASN A 262 -13.95 -21.13 -20.32
CA ASN A 262 -15.26 -21.43 -20.87
C ASN A 262 -16.05 -20.16 -21.25
N MET A 263 -15.76 -19.04 -20.59
CA MET A 263 -16.36 -17.73 -20.90
C MET A 263 -15.69 -16.98 -22.08
N LEU A 264 -14.46 -17.35 -22.45
CA LEU A 264 -13.70 -16.76 -23.57
C LEU A 264 -14.07 -17.40 -24.92
#